data_AF-A0A9X2E8S3-F1
#
_entry.id   AF-A0A9X2E8S3-F1
#
_cell.length_a   1.000
_cell.length_b   1.000
_cell.length_c   1.000
_cell.angle_alpha   90.00
_cell.angle_beta   90.00
_cell.angle_gamma   90.00
#
_symmetry.space_group_name_H-M   'P 1'
#
loop_
_entity.id
_entity.type
_entity.pdbx_description
1 polymer ?
#
loop_
_entity_poly.entity_id
_entity_poly.type
_entity_poly.pdbx_seq_one_letter_code
_entity_poly.pdbx_strand_id
1 'polypeptide(L)' 'MFVQKVDLKFGPDAPPVLKDAFDELAAVFAPFAGDRDVETFTEVAWSSLHGLATLDHDGRLRPDSRRQRLDILVAQWTRG' A
#
# COMPACT_ATOMS: atom_id res chain seq x y z
N MET A 1 3.99 16.14 16.10
CA MET A 1 3.90 15.64 14.70
C MET A 1 5.01 16.29 13.89
N PHE A 2 6.13 15.60 13.70
CA PHE A 2 7.18 16.01 12.76
C PHE A 2 6.92 15.28 11.45
N VAL A 3 6.16 15.89 10.55
CA VAL A 3 6.07 15.42 9.16
C VAL A 3 7.08 16.25 8.38
N GLN A 4 8.13 15.59 7.89
CA GLN A 4 8.99 16.18 6.87
C GLN A 4 8.13 16.30 5.61
N LYS A 5 7.72 17.52 5.26
CA LYS A 5 7.13 17.78 3.94
C LYS A 5 8.20 17.55 2.90
N VAL A 6 8.13 16.39 2.25
CA VAL A 6 8.90 16.11 1.05
C VAL A 6 8.04 16.50 -0.14
N ASP A 7 8.54 17.37 -1.01
CA ASP A 7 7.85 17.83 -2.21
C ASP A 7 8.06 16.79 -3.33
N LEU A 8 7.56 15.57 -3.08
CA LEU A 8 7.68 14.46 -4.03
C LEU A 8 6.45 14.47 -4.94
N LYS A 9 6.71 14.68 -6.23
CA LYS A 9 5.70 14.46 -7.28
C LYS A 9 5.53 12.96 -7.45
N PHE A 10 4.31 12.48 -7.21
CA PHE A 10 3.91 11.11 -7.55
C PHE A 10 3.49 11.04 -9.03
N GLY A 11 3.64 9.87 -9.66
CA GLY A 11 3.28 9.65 -11.05
C GLY A 11 4.46 9.81 -12.05
N PRO A 12 4.18 10.07 -13.34
CA PRO A 12 5.18 10.01 -14.41
C PRO A 12 6.42 10.90 -14.21
N ASP A 13 6.27 12.00 -13.47
CA ASP A 13 7.35 12.95 -13.18
C ASP A 13 8.12 12.63 -11.88
N ALA A 14 7.88 11.47 -11.25
CA ALA A 14 8.56 11.08 -10.04
C ALA A 14 10.07 10.86 -10.27
N PRO A 15 10.92 11.17 -9.26
CA PRO A 15 12.33 10.82 -9.28
C PRO A 15 12.55 9.33 -9.54
N PRO A 16 13.63 8.92 -10.24
CA PRO A 16 13.90 7.52 -10.57
C PRO A 16 13.84 6.59 -9.36
N VAL A 17 14.44 6.98 -8.23
CA VAL A 17 14.42 6.19 -6.99
C VAL A 17 13.01 5.87 -6.47
N LEU A 18 12.03 6.73 -6.70
CA LEU A 18 10.64 6.46 -6.30
C LEU A 18 9.95 5.51 -7.28
N LYS A 19 10.28 5.61 -8.56
CA LYS A 19 9.78 4.69 -9.59
C LYS A 19 10.33 3.29 -9.34
N ASP A 20 11.64 3.18 -9.13
CA ASP A 20 12.30 1.91 -8.80
C ASP A 20 11.69 1.26 -7.55
N ALA A 21 11.44 2.06 -6.49
CA ALA A 21 10.80 1.55 -5.28
C ALA A 21 9.34 1.11 -5.51
N PHE A 22 8.61 1.79 -6.39
CA PHE A 22 7.26 1.39 -6.76
C PHE A 22 7.25 0.12 -7.60
N ASP A 23 8.20 -0.03 -8.52
CA ASP A 23 8.34 -1.22 -9.37
C ASP A 23 8.57 -2.49 -8.54
N GLU A 24 9.35 -2.39 -7.45
CA GLU A 24 9.52 -3.50 -6.49
C GLU A 24 8.20 -3.89 -5.81
N LEU A 25 7.34 -2.92 -5.47
CA LEU A 25 6.01 -3.20 -4.94
C LEU A 25 5.12 -3.82 -6.01
N ALA A 26 5.14 -3.28 -7.23
CA ALA A 26 4.36 -3.78 -8.36
C ALA A 26 4.73 -5.24 -8.68
N ALA A 27 6.00 -5.60 -8.64
CA ALA A 27 6.47 -6.97 -8.83
C ALA A 27 5.86 -7.96 -7.82
N VAL A 28 5.65 -7.53 -6.56
CA VAL A 28 5.00 -8.36 -5.51
C VAL A 28 3.52 -8.56 -5.79
N PHE A 29 2.83 -7.52 -6.27
CA PHE A 29 1.38 -7.57 -6.49
C PHE A 29 0.96 -8.10 -7.87
N ALA A 30 1.84 -8.08 -8.86
CA ALA A 30 1.56 -8.51 -10.23
C ALA A 30 0.93 -9.91 -10.33
N PRO A 31 1.40 -10.95 -9.59
CA PRO A 31 0.79 -12.28 -9.65
C PRO A 31 -0.67 -12.34 -9.19
N PHE A 32 -1.14 -11.33 -8.45
CA PHE A 32 -2.47 -11.28 -7.87
C PHE A 32 -3.41 -10.31 -8.61
N ALA A 33 -2.91 -9.57 -9.61
CA ALA A 33 -3.68 -8.54 -10.31
C ALA A 33 -4.79 -9.14 -11.18
N GLY A 34 -4.65 -10.37 -11.70
CA GLY A 34 -5.62 -10.94 -12.65
C GLY A 34 -5.74 -10.06 -13.90
N ASP A 35 -6.96 -9.75 -14.33
CA ASP A 35 -7.23 -8.89 -15.50
C ASP A 35 -7.14 -7.38 -15.22
N ARG A 36 -6.79 -6.98 -13.98
CA ARG A 36 -6.70 -5.57 -13.59
C ARG A 36 -5.34 -5.00 -13.98
N ASP A 37 -5.30 -3.68 -14.18
CA ASP A 37 -4.05 -2.95 -14.34
C ASP A 37 -3.16 -3.13 -13.09
N VAL A 38 -1.91 -3.54 -13.29
CA VAL A 38 -0.98 -3.92 -12.22
C VAL A 38 -0.57 -2.72 -11.38
N GLU A 39 -0.32 -1.57 -12.01
CA GLU A 39 0.08 -0.35 -11.29
C GLU A 39 -1.08 0.15 -10.43
N THR A 40 -2.28 0.27 -10.99
CA THR A 40 -3.49 0.67 -10.25
C THR A 40 -3.80 -0.31 -9.12
N PHE A 41 -3.68 -1.62 -9.36
CA PHE A 41 -3.88 -2.64 -8.32
C PHE A 41 -2.86 -2.48 -7.19
N THR A 42 -1.61 -2.18 -7.53
CA THR A 42 -0.52 -1.91 -6.57
C THR A 42 -0.79 -0.64 -5.76
N GLU A 43 -1.26 0.44 -6.38
CA GLU A 43 -1.62 1.68 -5.68
C GLU A 43 -2.72 1.44 -4.63
N VAL A 44 -3.75 0.67 -4.97
CA VAL A 44 -4.84 0.31 -4.03
C VAL A 44 -4.30 -0.56 -2.90
N ALA A 45 -3.41 -1.49 -3.21
CA ALA A 45 -2.80 -2.36 -2.23
C ALA A 45 -1.92 -1.58 -1.23
N TRP A 46 -1.01 -0.77 -1.75
CA TRP A 46 -0.19 0.13 -0.94
C TRP A 46 -1.04 1.09 -0.09
N SER A 47 -2.07 1.69 -0.68
CA SER A 47 -2.95 2.65 0.01
C SER A 47 -3.68 2.02 1.20
N SER A 48 -4.11 0.76 1.09
CA SER A 48 -4.82 0.10 2.19
C SER A 48 -3.86 -0.33 3.31
N LEU A 49 -2.63 -0.76 2.97
CA LEU A 49 -1.58 -1.01 3.96
C LEU A 49 -1.21 0.25 4.72
N HIS A 50 -0.98 1.35 3.98
CA HIS A 50 -0.67 2.66 4.56
C HIS A 50 -1.81 3.15 5.45
N GLY A 51 -3.07 3.04 4.99
CA GLY A 51 -4.24 3.41 5.77
C GLY A 51 -4.35 2.63 7.08
N LEU A 52 -4.13 1.30 7.07
CA LEU A 52 -4.10 0.51 8.30
C LEU A 52 -2.96 0.94 9.23
N ALA A 53 -1.75 1.13 8.72
CA ALA A 53 -0.59 1.53 9.52
C ALA A 53 -0.79 2.90 10.19
N THR A 54 -1.26 3.89 9.42
CA THR A 54 -1.50 5.26 9.91
C THR A 54 -2.63 5.30 10.93
N LEU A 55 -3.76 4.64 10.65
CA LEU A 55 -4.88 4.62 11.58
C LEU A 55 -4.59 3.84 12.87
N ASP A 56 -3.79 2.77 12.79
CA ASP A 56 -3.35 2.01 13.96
C ASP A 56 -2.37 2.83 14.82
N HIS A 57 -1.41 3.50 14.18
CA HIS A 57 -0.46 4.39 14.85
C HIS A 57 -1.15 5.52 15.62
N ASP A 58 -2.17 6.14 15.03
CA ASP A 58 -2.91 7.26 15.63
C ASP A 58 -3.97 6.81 16.65
N GLY A 59 -4.09 5.51 16.95
CA GLY A 59 -5.11 4.99 17.87
C GLY A 59 -6.55 5.11 17.35
N ARG A 60 -6.73 5.22 16.03
CA ARG A 60 -8.02 5.41 15.34
C ARG A 60 -8.70 4.09 14.97
N LEU A 61 -8.17 2.96 15.43
CA LEU A 61 -8.71 1.62 15.25
C LEU A 61 -8.86 0.91 16.59
N ARG A 62 -9.74 -0.09 16.66
CA ARG A 62 -9.84 -0.97 17.84
C ARG A 62 -8.50 -1.70 18.07
N PRO A 63 -7.91 -1.63 19.27
CA PRO A 63 -6.58 -2.20 19.54
C PRO A 63 -6.54 -3.72 19.37
N ASP A 64 -7.56 -4.43 19.85
CA ASP A 64 -7.56 -5.91 19.89
C ASP A 64 -7.82 -6.57 18.52
N SER A 65 -8.23 -5.80 17.51
CA SER A 65 -8.56 -6.33 16.19
C SER A 65 -7.41 -6.23 15.16
N ARG A 66 -6.18 -5.88 15.57
CA ARG A 66 -5.05 -5.68 14.64
C ARG A 66 -4.75 -6.92 13.79
N ARG A 67 -4.65 -8.09 14.42
CA ARG A 67 -4.40 -9.36 13.72
C ARG A 67 -5.52 -9.67 12.72
N GLN A 68 -6.77 -9.59 13.16
CA GLN A 68 -7.95 -9.86 12.32
C GLN A 68 -8.01 -8.95 11.09
N ARG A 69 -7.66 -7.66 11.21
CA ARG A 69 -7.59 -6.74 10.07
C ARG A 69 -6.56 -7.19 9.04
N LEU A 70 -5.37 -7.60 9.48
CA LEU A 70 -4.33 -8.10 8.59
C LEU A 70 -4.73 -9.40 7.91
N ASP A 71 -5.34 -10.34 8.64
CA ASP A 71 -5.80 -11.61 8.08
C ASP A 71 -6.85 -11.38 6.99
N ILE A 72 -7.80 -10.44 7.20
CA ILE A 72 -8.78 -10.04 6.19
C ILE A 72 -8.07 -9.44 4.97
N LEU A 73 -7.13 -8.51 5.18
CA LEU A 73 -6.44 -7.82 4.08
C LEU A 73 -5.67 -8.81 3.21
N VAL A 74 -4.83 -9.64 3.83
CA VAL A 74 -4.04 -10.67 3.13
C VAL A 74 -4.96 -11.59 2.36
N ALA A 75 -6.03 -12.10 2.99
CA ALA A 75 -6.98 -12.97 2.31
C ALA A 75 -7.65 -12.29 1.10
N GLN A 76 -7.95 -10.98 1.15
CA GLN A 76 -8.55 -10.29 0.01
C GLN A 76 -7.61 -10.15 -1.20
N TRP A 77 -6.30 -10.13 -1.00
CA TRP A 77 -5.34 -9.90 -2.09
C TRP A 77 -4.55 -11.13 -2.53
N THR A 78 -4.38 -12.13 -1.68
CA THR A 78 -3.72 -13.38 -2.08
C THR A 78 -4.71 -14.41 -2.64
N ARG A 79 -5.98 -14.03 -2.81
CA ARG A 79 -6.96 -14.85 -3.52
C ARG A 79 -6.72 -14.70 -5.02
N GLY A 80 -6.23 -15.78 -5.64
CA GLY A 80 -6.19 -15.97 -7.09
C GLY A 80 -7.54 -16.45 -7.61
#